data_AF-A0A521EYP5-F1
#
_entry.id   AF-A0A521EYP5-F1
#
_cell.length_a   1.000
_cell.length_b   1.000
_cell.length_c   1.000
_cell.angle_alpha   90.00
_cell.angle_beta   90.00
_cell.angle_gamma   90.00
#
_symmetry.space_group_name_H-M   'P 1'
#
loop_
_entity.id
_entity.type
_entity.pdbx_description
1 polymer ?
#
loop_
_entity_poly.entity_id
_entity_poly.type
_entity_poly.pdbx_seq_one_letter_code
_entity_poly.pdbx_strand_id
1 'polypeptide(L)' 'MPDETSRSPDSTAPSKSWEERNPEIVREISIDEYQPKGTMTLTLLYLFIVVVMWIFMFFIEFGGNAPSIID' A
#
# COMPACT_ATOMS: atom_id res chain seq x y z
N MET A 1 28.79 -8.06 -44.31
CA MET A 1 28.43 -6.99 -43.36
C MET A 1 27.76 -7.63 -42.17
N PRO A 2 28.34 -7.59 -40.95
CA PRO A 2 27.63 -7.92 -39.73
C PRO A 2 26.91 -6.68 -39.17
N ASP A 3 25.80 -6.95 -38.51
CA ASP A 3 24.75 -6.05 -38.07
C ASP A 3 25.14 -5.32 -36.77
N GLU A 4 25.29 -4.00 -36.83
CA GLU A 4 25.60 -3.14 -35.66
C GLU A 4 24.34 -2.60 -34.96
N THR A 5 23.16 -3.21 -35.16
CA THR A 5 21.89 -2.73 -34.57
C THR A 5 21.69 -3.01 -33.08
N SER A 6 22.70 -3.51 -32.33
CA SER A 6 22.55 -3.78 -30.89
C SER A 6 23.28 -2.82 -29.96
N ARG A 7 23.91 -1.75 -30.46
CA ARG A 7 24.50 -0.75 -29.55
C ARG A 7 23.43 0.23 -29.09
N SER A 8 22.71 -0.14 -28.02
CA SER A 8 21.90 0.78 -27.23
C SER A 8 22.77 2.01 -26.89
N PRO A 9 22.50 3.18 -27.49
CA PRO A 9 23.28 4.35 -27.16
C PRO A 9 22.83 4.79 -25.78
N ASP A 10 23.84 4.93 -24.92
CA ASP A 10 23.82 5.86 -23.80
C ASP A 10 23.33 5.32 -22.44
N SER A 11 24.08 4.33 -21.93
CA SER A 11 24.23 4.12 -20.48
C SER A 11 25.19 5.13 -19.83
N THR A 12 25.65 6.14 -20.58
CA THR A 12 26.66 7.14 -20.15
C THR A 12 26.07 8.55 -20.08
N ALA A 13 24.76 8.70 -20.29
CA ALA A 13 24.05 9.93 -19.97
C ALA A 13 24.11 10.11 -18.44
N PRO A 14 24.57 11.27 -17.93
CA PRO A 14 24.40 11.57 -16.51
C PRO A 14 22.92 11.41 -16.18
N SER A 15 22.60 10.49 -15.27
CA SER A 15 21.23 10.29 -14.82
C SER A 15 20.75 11.62 -14.26
N LYS A 16 19.89 12.32 -15.01
CA LYS A 16 19.28 13.57 -14.55
C LYS A 16 18.71 13.35 -13.15
N SER A 17 19.02 14.24 -12.22
CA SER A 17 18.50 14.13 -10.87
C SER A 17 16.96 14.26 -10.89
N TRP A 18 16.31 13.80 -9.83
CA TRP A 18 14.85 13.69 -9.78
C TRP A 18 14.14 15.03 -10.01
N GLU A 19 14.81 16.14 -9.70
CA GLU A 19 14.40 17.52 -9.89
C GLU A 19 14.34 17.90 -11.37
N GLU A 20 15.31 17.48 -12.19
CA GLU A 20 15.32 17.84 -13.62
C GLU A 20 14.37 16.97 -14.45
N ARG A 21 14.04 15.78 -13.97
CA ARG A 21 13.02 14.92 -14.62
C ARG A 21 11.60 15.43 -14.40
N ASN A 22 11.35 16.15 -13.30
CA ASN A 22 10.01 16.53 -12.88
C ASN A 22 9.91 18.04 -12.67
N PRO A 23 9.93 18.85 -13.76
CA PRO A 23 9.87 20.30 -13.67
C PRO A 23 8.55 20.84 -13.08
N GLU A 24 7.54 19.97 -12.91
CA GLU A 24 6.25 20.30 -12.29
C GLU A 24 6.27 20.17 -10.75
N ILE A 25 7.30 19.56 -10.15
CA ILE A 25 7.39 19.47 -8.69
C ILE A 25 7.66 20.85 -8.11
N VAL A 26 6.61 21.46 -7.58
CA VAL A 26 6.65 22.80 -6.97
C VAL A 26 7.47 22.80 -5.68
N ARG A 27 7.49 21.69 -4.94
CA ARG A 27 8.18 21.54 -3.66
C ARG A 27 8.37 20.07 -3.28
N GLU A 28 9.55 19.71 -2.79
CA GLU A 28 9.80 18.43 -2.12
C GLU A 28 9.16 18.45 -0.72
N ILE A 29 8.32 17.45 -0.43
CA ILE A 29 7.71 17.27 0.88
C ILE A 29 8.58 16.32 1.71
N SER A 30 9.01 16.76 2.90
CA SER A 30 9.72 15.90 3.82
C SER A 30 8.76 14.98 4.58
N ILE A 31 9.26 13.82 5.03
CA ILE A 31 8.44 12.78 5.66
C ILE A 31 7.77 13.25 6.97
N ASP A 32 8.35 14.24 7.65
CA ASP A 32 7.78 14.88 8.84
C ASP A 32 6.58 15.80 8.51
N GLU A 33 6.58 16.44 7.34
CA GLU A 33 5.45 17.24 6.85
C GLU A 33 4.32 16.36 6.28
N TYR A 34 4.61 15.10 5.92
CA TYR A 34 3.62 14.17 5.37
C TYR A 34 2.65 13.65 6.44
N GLN A 35 1.38 14.05 6.33
CA GLN A 35 0.32 13.69 7.27
C GLN A 35 -0.75 12.81 6.59
N PRO A 36 -0.61 11.47 6.57
CA PRO A 36 -1.48 10.55 5.83
C PRO A 36 -2.83 10.29 6.53
N LYS A 37 -3.58 11.34 6.83
CA LYS A 37 -4.88 11.26 7.53
C LYS A 37 -5.87 10.36 6.78
N GLY A 38 -5.93 10.49 5.44
CA GLY A 38 -6.83 9.69 4.61
C GLY A 38 -6.55 8.19 4.67
N THR A 39 -5.29 7.79 4.54
CA THR A 39 -4.87 6.39 4.65
C THR A 39 -5.13 5.85 6.05
N MET A 40 -4.85 6.65 7.10
CA MET A 40 -5.12 6.25 8.47
C MET A 40 -6.62 6.01 8.71
N THR A 41 -7.49 6.90 8.23
CA THR A 41 -8.95 6.73 8.30
C THR A 41 -9.40 5.48 7.56
N LEU A 42 -8.89 5.24 6.36
CA LEU A 42 -9.26 4.06 5.56
C LEU A 42 -8.84 2.75 6.23
N THR A 43 -7.64 2.70 6.79
CA THR A 43 -7.14 1.55 7.54
C THR A 43 -7.96 1.30 8.80
N LEU A 44 -8.29 2.35 9.56
CA LEU A 44 -9.12 2.23 10.76
C LEU A 44 -10.54 1.76 10.43
N LEU A 45 -11.13 2.28 9.35
CA LEU A 45 -12.43 1.84 8.86
C LEU A 45 -12.40 0.37 8.45
N TYR A 46 -11.38 -0.05 7.71
CA TYR A 46 -11.19 -1.44 7.32
C TYR A 46 -11.08 -2.36 8.56
N LEU A 47 -10.24 -2.00 9.52
CA LEU A 47 -10.06 -2.78 10.75
C LEU A 47 -11.36 -2.85 11.57
N PHE A 48 -12.11 -1.75 11.63
CA PHE A 48 -13.41 -1.71 12.28
C PHE A 48 -14.39 -2.70 11.64
N ILE A 49 -14.49 -2.74 10.31
CA ILE A 49 -15.35 -3.69 9.59
C ILE A 49 -14.95 -5.15 9.90
N VAL A 50 -13.65 -5.44 9.88
CA VAL A 50 -13.13 -6.79 10.20
C VAL A 50 -13.48 -7.20 11.63
N VAL A 51 -13.30 -6.30 12.61
CA VAL A 51 -13.65 -6.58 14.02
C VAL A 51 -15.15 -6.79 14.17
N VAL A 52 -15.99 -5.98 13.53
CA VAL A 52 -17.45 -6.14 13.55
C VAL A 52 -17.85 -7.49 12.96
N MET A 53 -17.32 -7.86 11.80
CA MET A 53 -17.56 -9.18 11.19
C MET A 53 -17.07 -10.32 12.09
N TRP A 54 -15.91 -10.17 12.73
CA TRP A 54 -15.36 -11.17 13.64
C TRP A 54 -16.24 -11.38 14.87
N ILE A 55 -16.67 -10.28 15.52
CA ILE A 55 -17.61 -10.33 16.64
C ILE A 55 -18.93 -10.97 16.21
N PHE A 56 -19.44 -10.60 15.04
CA PHE A 56 -20.69 -11.16 14.50
C PHE A 56 -20.58 -12.67 14.25
N MET A 57 -19.48 -13.13 13.63
CA MET A 57 -19.20 -14.56 13.45
C MET A 57 -19.06 -15.27 14.79
N PHE A 58 -18.41 -14.66 15.78
CA PHE A 58 -18.30 -15.21 17.13
C PHE A 58 -19.68 -15.43 17.76
N PHE A 59 -20.60 -14.47 17.65
CA PHE A 59 -21.96 -14.64 18.15
C PHE A 59 -22.76 -15.68 17.36
N ILE A 60 -22.57 -15.81 16.06
CA ILE A 60 -23.21 -16.88 15.27
C ILE A 60 -22.72 -18.25 15.73
N GLU A 61 -21.42 -18.42 15.88
CA GLU A 61 -20.80 -19.70 16.23
C GLU A 61 -21.12 -20.10 17.68
N PHE A 62 -21.02 -19.16 18.62
CA PHE A 62 -21.10 -19.45 20.06
C PHE A 62 -22.39 -19.00 20.74
N GLY A 63 -23.28 -18.26 20.05
CA GLY A 63 -24.53 -17.76 20.62
C GLY A 63 -25.71 -18.73 20.56
N GLY A 64 -25.63 -19.79 19.76
CA GLY A 64 -26.76 -20.70 19.49
C GLY A 64 -26.63 -22.10 20.07
N ASN A 65 -25.45 -22.73 20.03
CA ASN A 65 -25.16 -24.04 20.61
C ASN A 65 -23.64 -24.20 20.71
N ALA A 66 -23.07 -24.06 21.90
CA ALA A 66 -21.74 -24.63 22.13
C ALA A 66 -21.85 -26.15 21.90
N PRO A 67 -20.84 -26.83 21.30
CA PRO A 67 -20.79 -28.28 21.31
C PRO A 67 -20.71 -28.71 22.77
N SER A 68 -21.86 -29.10 23.32
CA SER A 68 -21.96 -29.65 24.65
C SER A 68 -21.12 -30.92 24.65
N ILE A 69 -19.96 -30.89 25.32
CA ILE A 69 -19.26 -32.12 25.66
C ILE A 69 -20.17 -32.81 26.68
N ILE A 70 -21.05 -33.68 26.20
CA ILE A 70 -21.69 -34.69 27.06
C ILE A 70 -20.57 -35.70 27.35
N ASP A 71 -20.19 -35.77 28.62
CA ASP A 71 -19.51 -36.93 29.24
C ASP A 71 -20.57 -38.00 29.58
#